data_AF-A0A7S1EF42-F1
#
_entry.id   AF-A0A7S1EF42-F1
#
_cell.length_a   1.000
_cell.length_b   1.000
_cell.length_c   1.000
_cell.angle_alpha   90.00
_cell.angle_beta   90.00
_cell.angle_gamma   90.00
#
_symmetry.space_group_name_H-M   'P 1'
#
loop_
_entity.id
_entity.type
_entity.pdbx_description
1 polymer ?
#
loop_
_entity_poly.entity_id
_entity_poly.type
_entity_poly.pdbx_seq_one_letter_code
_entity_poly.pdbx_strand_id
1 'polypeptide(L)'
;ATHNESGFLQELIVRELMERRKHMVVDGSLADADWYIDYISNIRSKYPEYKIAIVHVRCEPAEVLRRVQQRCEETGRCIANDDVERSIRQTPGAVRRVSGLVDLLVEIDNSEVPFVYSIALARSASLLHTPPTGGVERSLRWKNVKRSMTRWTQPNYWRRRTAQA
;
A
#
# COMPACT_ATOMS: atom_id res chain seq x y z
N ALA A 1 -1.27 -14.02 -17.05
CA ALA A 1 -2.25 -13.08 -17.65
C ALA A 1 -3.27 -12.60 -16.61
N THR A 2 -3.88 -13.49 -15.81
CA THR A 2 -4.95 -13.19 -14.82
C THR A 2 -4.57 -12.19 -13.72
N HIS A 3 -3.29 -12.15 -13.28
CA HIS A 3 -2.85 -11.18 -12.26
C HIS A 3 -2.86 -9.71 -12.71
N ASN A 4 -2.79 -9.45 -14.02
CA ASN A 4 -2.70 -8.08 -14.52
C ASN A 4 -4.08 -7.39 -14.54
N GLU A 5 -5.13 -8.14 -14.87
CA GLU A 5 -6.50 -7.61 -14.89
C GLU A 5 -6.99 -7.30 -13.47
N SER A 6 -6.78 -8.21 -12.52
CA SER A 6 -7.17 -7.98 -11.12
C SER A 6 -6.39 -6.81 -10.49
N GLY A 7 -5.10 -6.68 -10.79
CA GLY A 7 -4.31 -5.53 -10.36
C GLY A 7 -4.84 -4.21 -10.91
N PHE A 8 -5.16 -4.17 -12.21
CA PHE A 8 -5.74 -2.97 -12.83
C PHE A 8 -7.11 -2.60 -12.26
N LEU A 9 -7.97 -3.60 -12.01
CA LEU A 9 -9.27 -3.38 -11.37
C LEU A 9 -9.12 -2.83 -9.95
N GLN A 10 -8.18 -3.37 -9.16
CA GLN A 10 -7.87 -2.85 -7.83
C GLN A 10 -7.44 -1.37 -7.90
N GLU A 11 -6.53 -1.02 -8.81
CA GLU A 11 -6.07 0.37 -8.98
C GLU A 11 -7.22 1.30 -9.38
N LEU A 12 -8.09 0.85 -10.29
CA LEU A 12 -9.26 1.62 -10.73
C LEU A 12 -10.25 1.89 -9.57
N ILE A 13 -10.53 0.85 -8.77
CA ILE A 13 -11.44 0.95 -7.62
C ILE A 13 -10.85 1.88 -6.56
N VAL A 14 -9.57 1.71 -6.21
CA VAL A 14 -8.90 2.57 -5.22
C VAL A 14 -8.95 4.04 -5.66
N ARG A 15 -8.67 4.32 -6.94
CA ARG A 15 -8.74 5.69 -7.48
C ARG A 15 -10.15 6.27 -7.36
N GLU A 16 -11.18 5.54 -7.79
CA GLU A 16 -12.57 5.99 -7.72
C GLU A 16 -13.01 6.28 -6.27
N LEU A 17 -12.62 5.41 -5.34
CA LEU A 17 -12.92 5.59 -3.92
C LEU A 17 -12.20 6.82 -3.33
N MET A 18 -10.96 7.08 -3.74
CA MET A 18 -10.19 8.28 -3.34
C MET A 18 -10.83 9.56 -3.87
N GLU A 19 -11.19 9.58 -5.16
CA GLU A 19 -11.88 10.72 -5.80
C GLU A 19 -13.22 11.03 -5.13
N ARG A 20 -13.91 10.01 -4.62
CA ARG A 20 -15.16 10.14 -3.86
C ARG A 20 -14.98 10.28 -2.35
N ARG A 21 -13.75 10.43 -1.86
CA ARG A 21 -13.41 10.60 -0.44
C ARG A 21 -14.00 9.50 0.47
N LYS A 22 -13.95 8.24 0.01
CA LYS A 22 -14.43 7.08 0.77
C LYS A 22 -13.32 6.49 1.64
N HIS A 23 -13.69 5.99 2.81
CA HIS A 23 -12.81 5.15 3.62
C HIS A 23 -12.61 3.80 2.93
N MET A 24 -11.40 3.27 3.00
CA MET A 24 -11.07 1.99 2.39
C MET A 24 -9.97 1.28 3.19
N VAL A 25 -9.93 -0.04 3.02
CA VAL A 25 -8.85 -0.90 3.50
C VAL A 25 -8.22 -1.55 2.28
N VAL A 26 -6.90 -1.49 2.19
CA VAL A 26 -6.12 -2.15 1.14
C VAL A 26 -5.32 -3.27 1.80
N ASP A 27 -5.60 -4.51 1.39
CA ASP A 27 -4.90 -5.70 1.86
C ASP A 27 -3.64 -5.96 1.02
N GLY A 28 -2.55 -6.39 1.66
CA GLY A 28 -1.28 -6.64 1.01
C GLY A 28 -0.17 -6.99 2.00
N SER A 29 0.91 -7.58 1.49
CA SER A 29 2.04 -8.04 2.32
C SER A 29 2.95 -6.91 2.83
N LEU A 30 2.82 -5.70 2.27
CA LEU A 30 3.70 -4.56 2.56
C LEU A 30 5.21 -4.89 2.46
N ALA A 31 5.62 -5.82 1.59
CA ALA A 31 7.00 -6.32 1.55
C ALA A 31 7.99 -5.39 0.82
N ASP A 32 7.52 -4.60 -0.16
CA ASP A 32 8.35 -3.68 -0.96
C ASP A 32 8.25 -2.24 -0.42
N ALA A 33 9.18 -1.88 0.47
CA ALA A 33 9.14 -0.58 1.13
C ALA A 33 9.28 0.60 0.16
N ASP A 34 10.09 0.46 -0.90
CA ASP A 34 10.35 1.56 -1.84
C ASP A 34 9.09 1.88 -2.64
N TRP A 35 8.39 0.83 -3.10
CA TRP A 35 7.09 0.98 -3.75
C TRP A 35 6.06 1.67 -2.84
N TYR A 36 5.97 1.26 -1.56
CA TYR A 36 5.02 1.87 -0.62
C TYR A 36 5.37 3.31 -0.24
N ILE A 37 6.65 3.67 -0.18
CA ILE A 37 7.09 5.06 0.02
C ILE A 37 6.57 5.93 -1.11
N ASP A 38 6.78 5.52 -2.36
CA ASP A 38 6.30 6.27 -3.52
C ASP A 38 4.77 6.31 -3.58
N TYR A 39 4.11 5.18 -3.31
CA TYR A 39 2.66 5.08 -3.32
C TYR A 39 2.01 6.01 -2.29
N ILE A 40 2.47 5.98 -1.04
CA ILE A 40 1.93 6.83 0.03
C ILE A 40 2.25 8.30 -0.22
N SER A 41 3.45 8.63 -0.70
CA SER A 41 3.82 10.00 -1.04
C SER A 41 2.91 10.57 -2.13
N ASN A 42 2.58 9.76 -3.15
CA ASN A 42 1.63 10.15 -4.19
C ASN A 42 0.22 10.39 -3.65
N ILE A 43 -0.26 9.53 -2.72
CA ILE A 43 -1.57 9.73 -2.07
C ILE A 43 -1.57 11.04 -1.29
N ARG A 44 -0.54 11.32 -0.49
CA ARG A 44 -0.43 12.57 0.28
C ARG A 44 -0.45 13.80 -0.60
N SER A 45 0.20 13.75 -1.76
CA SER A 45 0.22 14.87 -2.70
C SER A 45 -1.11 15.08 -3.42
N LYS A 46 -1.84 14.00 -3.77
CA LYS A 46 -3.06 14.08 -4.58
C LYS A 46 -4.34 14.20 -3.74
N TYR A 47 -4.34 13.60 -2.56
CA TYR A 47 -5.49 13.48 -1.67
C TYR A 47 -5.06 13.83 -0.23
N PRO A 48 -4.63 15.08 0.04
CA PRO A 48 -4.09 15.49 1.34
C PRO A 48 -5.07 15.36 2.51
N GLU A 49 -6.38 15.25 2.24
CA GLU A 49 -7.41 15.03 3.24
C GLU A 49 -7.39 13.62 3.85
N TYR A 50 -6.74 12.65 3.20
CA TYR A 50 -6.71 11.28 3.68
C TYR A 50 -5.80 11.12 4.90
N LYS A 51 -6.34 10.44 5.91
CA LYS A 51 -5.58 9.83 6.99
C LYS A 51 -5.18 8.41 6.60
N ILE A 52 -3.91 8.11 6.73
CA ILE A 52 -3.32 6.84 6.30
C ILE A 52 -2.90 6.08 7.55
N ALA A 53 -3.33 4.84 7.67
CA ALA A 53 -2.94 3.95 8.75
C ALA A 53 -2.32 2.67 8.18
N ILE A 54 -1.32 2.13 8.88
CA ILE A 54 -0.84 0.77 8.69
C ILE A 54 -1.35 -0.06 9.86
N VAL A 55 -1.96 -1.20 9.53
CA VAL A 55 -2.28 -2.26 10.48
C VAL A 55 -1.35 -3.43 10.17
N HIS A 56 -0.31 -3.58 10.97
CA HIS A 56 0.68 -4.65 10.81
C HIS A 56 0.28 -5.84 11.69
N VAL A 57 -0.20 -6.91 11.06
CA VAL A 57 -0.57 -8.15 11.76
C VAL A 57 0.64 -9.06 11.82
N ARG A 58 1.04 -9.45 13.03
CA ARG A 58 2.17 -10.32 13.34
C ARG A 58 1.68 -11.65 13.85
N CYS A 59 2.49 -12.67 13.66
CA CYS A 59 2.19 -14.03 14.09
C CYS A 59 3.52 -14.79 14.14
N GLU A 60 3.63 -15.76 15.05
CA GLU A 60 4.74 -16.73 15.06
C GLU A 60 4.91 -17.38 13.67
N PRO A 61 6.13 -17.40 13.08
CA PRO A 61 6.34 -17.92 11.73
C PRO A 61 5.82 -19.34 11.51
N ALA A 62 5.96 -20.21 12.52
CA ALA A 62 5.43 -21.57 12.47
C ALA A 62 3.91 -21.60 12.33
N GLU A 63 3.21 -20.69 13.00
CA GLU A 63 1.75 -20.57 12.92
C GLU A 63 1.30 -20.00 11.57
N VAL A 64 2.06 -19.05 11.00
CA VAL A 64 1.81 -18.55 9.64
C VAL A 64 1.90 -19.69 8.62
N LEU A 65 2.99 -20.46 8.66
CA LEU A 65 3.18 -21.61 7.75
C LEU A 65 2.08 -22.65 7.92
N ARG A 66 1.73 -22.98 9.17
CA ARG A 66 0.63 -23.91 9.49
C ARG A 66 -0.71 -23.44 8.88
N ARG A 67 -1.04 -22.15 9.03
CA ARG A 67 -2.29 -21.56 8.48
C ARG A 67 -2.28 -21.50 6.95
N VAL A 68 -1.14 -21.21 6.32
CA VAL A 68 -1.03 -21.24 4.86
C VAL A 68 -1.23 -22.66 4.34
N GLN A 69 -0.64 -23.67 4.98
CA GLN A 69 -0.82 -25.07 4.63
C GLN A 69 -2.28 -25.50 4.80
N GLN A 70 -2.89 -25.19 5.94
CA GLN A 70 -4.31 -25.47 6.20
C GLN A 70 -5.20 -24.83 5.12
N ARG A 71 -4.97 -23.57 4.75
CA ARG A 71 -5.73 -22.89 3.69
C ARG A 71 -5.52 -23.53 2.32
N CYS A 72 -4.31 -24.00 2.01
CA CYS A 72 -3.99 -24.72 0.77
C CYS A 72 -4.81 -26.02 0.69
N GLU A 73 -4.88 -26.78 1.78
CA GLU A 73 -5.67 -28.01 1.87
C GLU A 73 -7.17 -27.75 1.74
N GLU A 74 -7.70 -26.72 2.41
CA GLU A 74 -9.14 -26.40 2.41
C GLU A 74 -9.63 -25.78 1.10
N THR A 75 -8.81 -24.93 0.45
CA THR A 75 -9.27 -24.09 -0.67
C THR A 75 -8.56 -24.37 -2.00
N GLY A 76 -7.50 -25.18 -2.00
CA GLY A 76 -6.61 -25.38 -3.14
C GLY A 76 -5.69 -24.18 -3.45
N ARG A 77 -5.74 -23.09 -2.67
CA ARG A 77 -4.94 -21.87 -2.90
C ARG A 77 -3.60 -21.93 -2.19
N CYS A 78 -2.69 -22.70 -2.75
CA CYS A 78 -1.36 -22.94 -2.22
C CYS A 78 -0.38 -21.82 -2.60
N ILE A 79 0.53 -21.50 -1.68
CA ILE A 79 1.63 -20.54 -1.87
C ILE A 79 2.92 -21.29 -1.53
N ALA A 80 3.98 -21.06 -2.30
CA ALA A 80 5.28 -21.67 -2.01
C ALA A 80 5.82 -21.18 -0.64
N ASN A 81 6.37 -22.09 0.16
CA ASN A 81 6.90 -21.75 1.49
C ASN A 81 7.95 -20.63 1.40
N ASP A 82 8.82 -20.67 0.39
CA ASP A 82 9.82 -19.62 0.14
C ASP A 82 9.20 -18.22 0.01
N ASP A 83 8.02 -18.10 -0.60
CA ASP A 83 7.31 -16.83 -0.76
C ASP A 83 6.74 -16.34 0.58
N VAL A 84 6.17 -17.26 1.37
CA VAL A 84 5.62 -16.97 2.70
C VAL A 84 6.74 -16.52 3.63
N GLU A 85 7.83 -17.29 3.70
CA GLU A 85 8.98 -16.97 4.54
C GLU A 85 9.64 -15.65 4.14
N ARG A 86 9.75 -15.39 2.83
CA ARG A 86 10.25 -14.12 2.32
C ARG A 86 9.38 -12.97 2.82
N SER A 87 8.06 -13.09 2.76
CA SER A 87 7.14 -12.09 3.31
C SER A 87 7.35 -11.89 4.81
N ILE A 88 7.41 -12.98 5.59
CA ILE A 88 7.65 -12.93 7.05
C ILE A 88 8.93 -12.14 7.36
N ARG A 89 10.01 -12.37 6.60
CA ARG A 89 11.30 -11.67 6.79
C ARG A 89 11.27 -10.21 6.36
N GLN A 90 10.61 -9.89 5.25
CA GLN A 90 10.69 -8.55 4.63
C GLN A 90 9.73 -7.54 5.23
N THR A 91 8.49 -7.95 5.53
CA THR A 91 7.41 -7.06 5.96
C THR A 91 7.79 -6.20 7.18
N PRO A 92 8.39 -6.73 8.27
CA PRO A 92 8.74 -5.90 9.42
C PRO A 92 9.73 -4.78 9.09
N GLY A 93 10.68 -5.05 8.19
CA GLY A 93 11.65 -4.05 7.73
C GLY A 93 10.97 -2.96 6.91
N ALA A 94 10.06 -3.35 6.02
CA ALA A 94 9.30 -2.40 5.21
C ALA A 94 8.35 -1.53 6.06
N VAL A 95 7.62 -2.12 7.01
CA VAL A 95 6.77 -1.38 7.96
C VAL A 95 7.58 -0.27 8.66
N ARG A 96 8.77 -0.59 9.19
CA ARG A 96 9.63 0.40 9.87
C ARG A 96 10.08 1.54 8.94
N ARG A 97 10.33 1.25 7.66
CA ARG A 97 10.74 2.28 6.69
C ARG A 97 9.57 3.20 6.32
N VAL A 98 8.36 2.65 6.25
CA VAL A 98 7.17 3.36 5.79
C VAL A 98 6.42 4.06 6.94
N SER A 99 6.62 3.63 8.19
CA SER A 99 5.87 4.12 9.34
C SER A 99 5.94 5.63 9.57
N GLY A 100 6.98 6.31 9.10
CA GLY A 100 7.11 7.77 9.17
C GLY A 100 6.19 8.55 8.22
N LEU A 101 5.55 7.88 7.26
CA LEU A 101 4.70 8.51 6.22
C LEU A 101 3.20 8.40 6.52
N VAL A 102 2.82 7.61 7.52
CA VAL A 102 1.43 7.32 7.89
C VAL A 102 1.05 8.06 9.16
N ASP A 103 -0.24 8.34 9.37
CA ASP A 103 -0.72 9.02 10.59
C ASP A 103 -0.80 8.07 11.79
N LEU A 104 -0.98 6.77 11.53
CA LEU A 104 -1.21 5.74 12.54
C LEU A 104 -0.53 4.44 12.13
N LEU A 105 0.22 3.84 13.05
CA LEU A 105 0.68 2.46 12.97
C LEU A 105 0.07 1.68 14.12
N VAL A 106 -0.64 0.60 13.79
CA VAL A 106 -1.16 -0.36 14.76
C VAL A 106 -0.46 -1.69 14.51
N GLU A 107 0.15 -2.27 15.54
CA GLU A 107 0.63 -3.65 15.48
C GLU A 107 -0.34 -4.56 16.23
N ILE A 108 -0.75 -5.63 15.58
CA ILE A 108 -1.63 -6.66 16.13
C ILE A 108 -0.81 -7.94 16.23
N ASP A 109 -0.85 -8.60 17.38
CA ASP A 109 -0.39 -9.97 17.49
C ASP A 109 -1.59 -10.90 17.28
N ASN A 110 -1.44 -11.83 16.34
CA ASN A 110 -2.46 -12.78 15.93
C ASN A 110 -1.94 -14.24 16.05
N SER A 111 -1.03 -14.48 16.99
CA SER A 111 -0.50 -15.83 17.26
C SER A 111 -1.55 -16.74 17.89
N GLU A 112 -2.38 -16.22 18.79
CA GLU A 112 -3.52 -16.93 19.38
C GLU A 112 -4.80 -16.11 19.19
N VAL A 113 -5.29 -15.46 20.27
CA VAL A 113 -6.38 -14.49 20.22
C VAL A 113 -5.82 -13.14 19.80
N PRO A 114 -6.37 -12.49 18.75
CA PRO A 114 -5.87 -11.20 18.30
C PRO A 114 -5.87 -10.16 19.42
N PHE A 115 -4.72 -9.52 19.65
CA PHE A 115 -4.62 -8.37 20.55
C PHE A 115 -3.77 -7.26 19.96
N VAL A 116 -4.08 -6.02 20.34
CA VAL A 116 -3.29 -4.86 19.93
C VAL A 116 -1.99 -4.87 20.74
N TYR A 117 -0.88 -5.09 20.06
CA TYR A 117 0.44 -5.09 20.66
C TYR A 117 0.97 -3.66 20.86
N SER A 118 0.80 -2.80 19.87
CA SER A 118 1.25 -1.42 19.94
C SER A 118 0.39 -0.48 19.10
N ILE A 119 0.33 0.78 19.51
CA ILE A 119 -0.25 1.88 18.75
C ILE A 119 0.75 3.02 18.73
N ALA A 120 1.14 3.47 17.55
CA ALA A 120 2.00 4.62 17.36
C ALA A 120 1.30 5.66 16.48
N LEU A 121 1.14 6.87 17.01
CA LEU A 121 0.65 8.02 16.25
C LEU A 121 1.85 8.79 15.70
N ALA A 122 1.90 8.97 14.39
CA ALA A 122 2.85 9.92 13.83
C ALA A 122 2.29 11.33 14.00
N ARG A 123 3.13 12.25 14.49
CA ARG A 123 2.84 13.68 14.41
C ARG A 123 2.99 14.08 12.95
N SER A 124 1.91 14.01 12.17
CA SER A 124 1.90 14.48 10.79
C SER A 124 2.35 15.95 10.77
N ALA A 125 3.59 16.19 10.34
CA ALA A 125 4.22 17.51 10.31
C ALA A 125 3.55 18.50 9.32
N SER A 126 2.49 18.07 8.60
CA SER A 126 1.88 18.81 7.50
C SER A 126 0.44 19.28 7.73
N LEU A 127 -0.07 19.32 8.97
CA LEU A 127 -1.36 19.97 9.25
C LEU A 127 -1.29 21.50 9.42
N LEU A 128 -0.15 22.15 9.18
CA LEU A 128 -0.10 23.61 8.99
C LEU A 128 -0.41 23.97 7.53
N HIS A 129 -1.60 23.57 7.05
CA HIS A 129 -2.19 24.24 5.92
C HIS A 129 -2.94 25.45 6.48
N THR A 130 -2.27 26.59 6.58
CA THR A 130 -2.97 27.88 6.72
C THR A 130 -3.87 28.04 5.50
N PRO A 131 -5.19 28.25 5.67
CA PRO A 131 -6.06 28.55 4.54
C PRO A 131 -5.54 29.82 3.84
N PRO A 132 -5.62 29.92 2.50
CA PRO A 132 -5.30 31.17 1.83
C PRO A 132 -6.30 32.24 2.30
N THR A 133 -5.83 33.13 3.17
CA THR A 133 -6.52 34.39 3.49
C THR A 133 -6.35 35.35 2.31
N GLY A 134 -7.49 35.71 1.69
CA GLY A 134 -7.59 36.64 0.56
C GLY A 134 -7.58 35.90 -0.78
N GLY A 135 -8.55 35.99 -1.66
CA GLY A 135 -9.48 37.08 -1.95
C GLY A 135 -9.57 37.13 -3.48
N VAL A 136 -10.74 36.73 -4.02
CA VAL A 136 -11.32 37.09 -5.33
C VAL A 136 -10.37 37.20 -6.54
N GLU A 137 -10.46 36.27 -7.51
CA GLU A 137 -11.03 36.56 -8.84
C GLU A 137 -11.14 35.30 -9.72
N ARG A 138 -12.29 35.16 -10.39
CA ARG A 138 -12.54 34.13 -11.41
C ARG A 138 -11.85 34.56 -12.69
N SER A 139 -11.05 33.69 -13.30
CA SER A 139 -10.72 33.79 -14.71
C SER A 139 -10.50 32.40 -15.31
N LEU A 140 -11.51 31.94 -16.04
CA LEU A 140 -11.46 30.81 -16.95
C LEU A 140 -10.46 31.11 -18.08
N ARG A 141 -9.33 30.39 -18.12
CA ARG A 141 -8.55 30.19 -19.36
C ARG A 141 -7.95 28.79 -19.40
N TRP A 142 -8.76 27.83 -19.85
CA TRP A 142 -8.28 26.58 -20.40
C TRP A 142 -7.72 26.85 -21.81
N LYS A 143 -6.42 27.10 -21.93
CA LYS A 143 -5.69 26.95 -23.20
C LYS A 143 -4.29 26.39 -22.94
N ASN A 144 -4.02 25.26 -23.60
CA ASN A 144 -2.72 24.62 -23.84
C ASN A 144 -2.07 23.81 -22.72
N VAL A 145 -2.50 22.55 -22.58
CA VAL A 145 -1.56 21.43 -22.37
C VAL A 145 -1.77 20.43 -23.50
N LYS A 146 -1.10 20.66 -24.62
CA LYS A 146 -0.87 19.63 -25.65
C LYS A 146 0.30 18.77 -25.18
N ARG A 147 0.05 17.45 -25.13
CA ARG A 147 1.03 16.35 -25.26
C ARG A 147 2.18 16.30 -24.23
N SER A 148 1.94 15.53 -23.18
CA SER A 148 2.91 14.52 -22.70
C SER A 148 2.16 13.30 -22.18
N MET A 149 1.24 12.79 -23.00
CA MET A 149 0.70 11.44 -22.87
C MET A 149 1.72 10.52 -23.55
N THR A 150 2.81 10.21 -22.84
CA THR A 150 3.80 9.23 -23.30
C THR A 150 4.56 8.68 -22.09
N ARG A 151 4.50 7.35 -21.96
CA ARG A 151 5.20 6.49 -20.99
C ARG A 151 4.66 6.46 -19.56
N TRP A 152 3.48 5.85 -19.41
CA TRP A 152 3.35 4.73 -18.46
C TRP A 152 3.71 3.44 -19.20
N THR A 153 4.98 3.31 -19.59
CA THR A 153 5.58 2.01 -19.89
C THR A 153 6.69 1.83 -18.88
N GLN A 154 6.58 0.72 -18.17
CA GLN A 154 7.38 0.29 -17.03
C GLN A 154 8.87 0.64 -17.10
N PRO A 155 9.49 1.02 -15.97
CA PRO A 155 10.91 0.80 -15.77
C PRO A 155 11.14 -0.54 -15.05
N ASN A 156 11.56 -1.54 -15.83
CA ASN A 156 12.61 -2.50 -15.47
C ASN A 156 12.48 -3.40 -14.23
N TYR A 157 11.34 -4.06 -13.99
CA TYR A 157 11.32 -5.23 -13.09
C TYR A 157 11.46 -6.59 -13.81
N TRP A 158 11.38 -6.64 -15.15
CA TRP A 158 11.22 -7.89 -15.90
C TRP A 158 12.46 -8.43 -16.64
N ARG A 159 13.68 -8.09 -16.24
CA ARG A 159 14.89 -8.74 -16.80
C ARG A 159 15.77 -9.36 -15.72
N ARG A 160 15.32 -10.51 -15.19
CA ARG A 160 16.14 -11.61 -14.66
C ARG A 160 15.21 -12.70 -14.13
N ARG A 161 14.78 -13.62 -15.00
CA ARG A 161 14.38 -15.02 -14.73
C ARG A 161 13.62 -15.59 -15.94
N THR A 162 14.32 -15.75 -17.05
CA THR A 162 13.96 -16.68 -18.13
C THR A 162 15.23 -17.00 -18.91
N ALA A 163 16.10 -17.78 -18.27
CA ALA A 163 17.16 -18.54 -18.92
C ALA A 163 17.49 -19.70 -17.98
N GLN A 164 16.69 -20.76 -18.07
CA GLN A 164 16.93 -22.17 -17.68
C GLN A 164 15.60 -22.82 -17.30
N ALA A 165 14.96 -23.43 -18.29
CA ALA A 165 14.22 -24.70 -18.26
C ALA A 165 13.60 -24.89 -19.64
#